data_AF-A0A1A0QCB4-F1
#
_entry.id   AF-A0A1A0QCB4-F1
#
_cell.length_a   1.000
_cell.length_b   1.000
_cell.length_c   1.000
_cell.angle_alpha   90.00
_cell.angle_beta   90.00
_cell.angle_gamma   90.00
#
_symmetry.space_group_name_H-M   'P 1'
#
loop_
_entity.id
_entity.type
_entity.pdbx_description
1 polymer ?
#
loop_
_entity_poly.entity_id
_entity_poly.type
_entity_poly.pdbx_seq_one_letter_code
_entity_poly.pdbx_strand_id
1 'polypeptide(L)'
;MRKTDGELILFWTLPAVAVIWISAFFLFPGFVHPMSPTMPVEEVAAFYRDETARIRYSMILFNWFGVGLIPIVMLLVMQVRRMAHRTPILSYSLLACAAGPPTLFLIANMFWLLGAFRPERAPELTQLFNDLAWITFTILVPYMIAQCLLLALAIYWDHQEQPVFKPWVAHFNILVAVALMPAAFTALSFDGPIAWDGLLSFWVKNTAIGMWIVVMGVVLGQTIRRQRAQHRVAA
;
A
#
# COMPACT_ATOMS: atom_id res chain seq x y z
N MET A 1 -16.41 1.26 -32.77
CA MET A 1 -16.63 0.50 -31.51
C MET A 1 -16.81 1.50 -30.38
N ARG A 2 -17.94 1.48 -29.66
CA ARG A 2 -18.06 2.25 -28.40
C ARG A 2 -16.92 1.79 -27.50
N LYS A 3 -15.92 2.66 -27.25
CA LYS A 3 -14.84 2.37 -26.31
C LYS A 3 -15.50 2.16 -24.95
N THR A 4 -15.76 0.92 -24.58
CA THR A 4 -15.89 0.54 -23.18
C THR A 4 -14.51 0.81 -22.58
N ASP A 5 -14.36 2.03 -22.07
CA ASP A 5 -13.12 2.61 -21.61
C ASP A 5 -12.58 1.81 -20.42
N GLY A 6 -11.66 0.88 -20.68
CA GLY A 6 -11.06 0.02 -19.66
C GLY A 6 -10.55 0.80 -18.44
N GLU A 7 -10.07 2.03 -18.62
CA GLU A 7 -9.63 2.89 -17.52
C GLU A 7 -10.69 3.14 -16.44
N LEU A 8 -11.96 3.34 -16.83
CA LEU A 8 -13.03 3.62 -15.88
C LEU A 8 -13.58 2.34 -15.27
N ILE A 9 -13.63 1.25 -16.04
CA ILE A 9 -13.96 -0.08 -15.51
C ILE A 9 -12.95 -0.44 -14.41
N LEU A 10 -11.66 -0.25 -14.68
CA LEU A 10 -10.60 -0.46 -13.70
C LEU A 10 -10.67 0.55 -12.54
N PHE A 11 -10.99 1.81 -12.79
CA PHE A 11 -11.13 2.79 -11.71
C PHE A 11 -12.29 2.44 -10.76
N TRP A 12 -13.41 1.93 -11.29
CA TRP A 12 -14.56 1.49 -10.49
C TRP A 12 -14.31 0.24 -9.66
N THR A 13 -13.15 -0.43 -9.79
CA THR A 13 -12.77 -1.47 -8.83
C THR A 13 -12.27 -0.87 -7.52
N LEU A 14 -11.81 0.40 -7.50
CA LEU A 14 -11.26 1.04 -6.31
C LEU A 14 -12.20 1.03 -5.10
N PRO A 15 -13.51 1.32 -5.20
CA PRO A 15 -14.42 1.21 -4.05
C PRO A 15 -14.50 -0.21 -3.49
N ALA A 16 -14.55 -1.23 -4.36
CA ALA A 16 -14.56 -2.62 -3.91
C ALA A 16 -13.24 -2.99 -3.21
N VAL A 17 -12.11 -2.57 -3.76
CA VAL A 17 -10.78 -2.75 -3.17
C VAL A 17 -10.66 -2.05 -1.81
N ALA A 18 -11.21 -0.83 -1.69
CA ALA A 18 -11.24 -0.09 -0.44
C ALA A 18 -12.11 -0.78 0.63
N VAL A 19 -13.27 -1.32 0.25
CA VAL A 19 -14.10 -2.13 1.15
C VAL A 19 -13.35 -3.37 1.62
N ILE A 20 -12.71 -4.12 0.71
CA ILE A 20 -11.91 -5.29 1.07
C ILE A 20 -10.79 -4.91 2.04
N TRP A 21 -10.09 -3.80 1.78
CA TRP A 21 -9.02 -3.31 2.65
C TRP A 21 -9.51 -2.98 4.06
N ILE A 22 -10.58 -2.19 4.17
CA ILE A 22 -11.17 -1.80 5.46
C ILE A 22 -11.66 -3.03 6.21
N SER A 23 -12.38 -3.94 5.52
CA SER A 23 -12.85 -5.19 6.12
C SER A 23 -11.69 -6.06 6.61
N ALA A 24 -10.62 -6.21 5.83
CA ALA A 24 -9.44 -6.99 6.22
C ALA A 24 -8.72 -6.37 7.42
N PHE A 25 -8.62 -5.03 7.46
CA PHE A 25 -7.99 -4.30 8.57
C PHE A 25 -8.72 -4.53 9.89
N PHE A 26 -10.06 -4.46 9.91
CA PHE A 26 -10.84 -4.72 11.13
C PHE A 26 -10.97 -6.20 11.47
N LEU A 27 -10.93 -7.09 10.48
CA LEU A 27 -11.01 -8.53 10.72
C LEU A 27 -9.72 -9.06 11.36
N PHE A 28 -8.56 -8.49 11.00
CA PHE A 28 -7.27 -8.94 11.50
C PHE A 28 -6.98 -8.38 12.90
N PRO A 29 -6.99 -9.24 13.95
CA PRO A 29 -6.84 -8.75 15.32
C PRO A 29 -5.48 -8.10 15.58
N GLY A 30 -4.44 -8.55 14.87
CA GLY A 30 -3.09 -8.02 15.00
C GLY A 30 -2.92 -6.59 14.49
N PHE A 31 -3.87 -6.03 13.74
CA PHE A 31 -3.82 -4.61 13.34
C PHE A 31 -4.64 -3.69 14.26
N VAL A 32 -5.57 -4.25 15.03
CA VAL A 32 -6.31 -3.50 16.07
C VAL A 32 -5.41 -3.29 17.28
N HIS A 33 -4.70 -4.35 17.69
CA HIS A 33 -3.69 -4.31 18.73
C HIS A 33 -2.39 -4.91 18.17
N PRO A 34 -1.50 -4.07 17.59
CA PRO A 34 -0.19 -4.51 17.10
C PRO A 34 0.56 -5.29 18.18
N MET A 35 1.01 -6.51 17.84
CA MET A 35 1.77 -7.35 18.75
C MET A 35 3.16 -6.74 18.95
N SER A 36 3.57 -6.58 20.20
CA SER A 36 4.86 -5.98 20.52
C SER A 36 6.03 -6.90 20.15
N PRO A 37 7.17 -6.37 19.69
CA PRO A 37 8.38 -7.16 19.43
C PRO A 37 8.93 -7.91 20.65
N THR A 38 8.59 -7.45 21.85
CA THR A 38 9.03 -8.04 23.12
C THR A 38 7.98 -8.94 23.76
N MET A 39 6.87 -9.22 23.06
CA MET A 39 5.82 -10.11 23.56
C MET A 39 6.37 -11.52 23.84
N PRO A 40 6.04 -12.13 25.00
CA PRO A 40 6.49 -13.48 25.32
C PRO A 40 6.06 -14.50 24.26
N VAL A 41 6.94 -15.45 23.96
CA VAL A 41 6.75 -16.47 22.91
C VAL A 41 5.43 -17.23 23.07
N GLU A 42 5.06 -17.56 24.31
CA GLU A 42 3.83 -18.28 24.62
C GLU A 42 2.57 -17.45 24.37
N GLU A 43 2.64 -16.14 24.60
CA GLU A 43 1.52 -15.22 24.32
C GLU A 43 1.31 -15.06 22.82
N VAL A 44 2.41 -14.97 22.04
CA VAL A 44 2.32 -14.99 20.58
C VAL A 44 1.68 -16.29 20.12
N ALA A 45 2.14 -17.44 20.61
CA ALA A 45 1.56 -18.73 20.22
C ALA A 45 0.08 -18.86 20.60
N ALA A 46 -0.31 -18.35 21.78
CA ALA A 46 -1.71 -18.30 22.23
C ALA A 46 -2.58 -17.45 21.30
N PHE A 47 -2.11 -16.25 20.93
CA PHE A 47 -2.81 -15.39 19.98
C PHE A 47 -3.10 -16.10 18.65
N TYR A 48 -2.11 -16.80 18.08
CA TYR A 48 -2.31 -17.54 16.84
C TYR A 48 -3.29 -18.71 17.00
N ARG A 49 -3.31 -19.41 18.14
CA ARG A 49 -4.30 -20.46 18.44
C ARG A 49 -5.71 -19.87 18.54
N ASP A 50 -5.89 -18.85 19.36
CA ASP A 50 -7.20 -18.31 19.71
C ASP A 50 -7.85 -17.57 18.52
N GLU A 51 -7.03 -16.89 17.71
CA GLU A 51 -7.49 -16.08 16.58
C GLU A 51 -7.30 -16.77 15.22
N THR A 52 -7.02 -18.08 15.19
CA THR A 52 -6.68 -18.85 13.97
C THR A 52 -7.60 -18.54 12.79
N ALA A 53 -8.92 -18.61 12.99
CA ALA A 53 -9.90 -18.42 11.92
C ALA A 53 -9.85 -16.98 11.38
N ARG A 54 -9.83 -15.99 12.28
CA ARG A 54 -9.79 -14.57 11.92
C ARG A 54 -8.51 -14.20 11.17
N ILE A 55 -7.36 -14.71 11.62
CA ILE A 55 -6.08 -14.51 10.90
C ILE A 55 -6.19 -15.08 9.48
N ARG A 56 -6.62 -16.35 9.33
CA ARG A 56 -6.74 -17.00 8.01
C ARG A 56 -7.64 -16.24 7.04
N TYR A 57 -8.85 -15.86 7.46
CA TYR A 57 -9.77 -15.11 6.61
C TYR A 57 -9.24 -13.72 6.26
N SER A 58 -8.60 -13.05 7.21
CA SER A 58 -7.99 -11.73 6.96
C SER A 58 -6.88 -11.80 5.92
N MET A 59 -6.01 -12.81 6.00
CA MET A 59 -4.94 -13.01 5.02
C MET A 59 -5.49 -13.24 3.61
N ILE A 60 -6.58 -14.00 3.48
CA ILE A 60 -7.25 -14.20 2.19
C ILE A 60 -7.77 -12.87 1.64
N LEU A 61 -8.44 -12.05 2.45
CA LEU A 61 -8.94 -10.74 2.03
C LEU A 61 -7.80 -9.78 1.67
N PHE A 62 -6.72 -9.76 2.46
CA PHE A 62 -5.54 -8.95 2.17
C PHE A 62 -4.85 -9.36 0.86
N ASN A 63 -4.88 -10.65 0.50
CA ASN A 63 -4.36 -11.09 -0.78
C ASN A 63 -5.19 -10.54 -1.95
N TRP A 64 -6.52 -10.56 -1.84
CA TRP A 64 -7.41 -9.95 -2.84
C TRP A 64 -7.24 -8.42 -2.92
N PHE A 65 -7.04 -7.76 -1.78
CA PHE A 65 -6.69 -6.34 -1.75
C PHE A 65 -5.39 -6.06 -2.51
N GLY A 66 -4.32 -6.83 -2.25
CA GLY A 66 -3.03 -6.67 -2.91
C GLY A 66 -3.12 -6.76 -4.44
N VAL A 67 -3.83 -7.78 -4.94
CA VAL A 67 -4.07 -7.94 -6.39
C VAL A 67 -4.99 -6.85 -6.94
N GLY A 68 -6.04 -6.50 -6.20
CA GLY A 68 -7.01 -5.48 -6.58
C GLY A 68 -6.42 -4.06 -6.66
N LEU A 69 -5.32 -3.79 -5.98
CA LEU A 69 -4.61 -2.51 -6.04
C LEU A 69 -3.78 -2.35 -7.33
N ILE A 70 -3.36 -3.46 -7.97
CA ILE A 70 -2.51 -3.44 -9.17
C ILE A 70 -3.14 -2.58 -10.30
N PRO A 71 -4.41 -2.77 -10.70
CA PRO A 71 -5.00 -1.92 -11.74
C PRO A 71 -5.04 -0.44 -11.39
N ILE A 72 -5.23 -0.09 -10.12
CA ILE A 72 -5.30 1.31 -9.67
C ILE A 72 -3.92 1.99 -9.80
N VAL A 73 -2.88 1.28 -9.40
CA VAL A 73 -1.49 1.71 -9.60
C VAL A 73 -1.17 1.84 -11.09
N MET A 74 -1.65 0.91 -11.93
CA MET A 74 -1.45 1.01 -13.38
C MET A 74 -2.10 2.25 -13.97
N LEU A 75 -3.30 2.64 -13.51
CA LEU A 75 -3.94 3.88 -13.94
C LEU A 75 -3.09 5.11 -13.59
N LEU A 76 -2.45 5.12 -12.42
CA LEU A 76 -1.53 6.17 -12.03
C LEU A 76 -0.31 6.25 -12.97
N VAL A 77 0.32 5.11 -13.24
CA VAL A 77 1.45 5.03 -14.19
C VAL A 77 1.04 5.53 -15.57
N MET A 78 -0.16 5.17 -16.04
CA MET A 78 -0.70 5.66 -17.31
C MET A 78 -0.85 7.18 -17.34
N GLN A 79 -1.30 7.81 -16.24
CA GLN A 79 -1.37 9.27 -16.18
C GLN A 79 0.02 9.90 -16.22
N VAL A 80 1.01 9.32 -15.52
CA VAL A 80 2.39 9.83 -15.58
C VAL A 80 3.01 9.67 -16.98
N ARG A 81 2.66 8.62 -17.73
CA ARG A 81 3.11 8.47 -19.13
C ARG A 81 2.61 9.56 -20.06
N ARG A 82 1.58 10.32 -19.67
CA ARG A 82 1.04 11.45 -20.45
C ARG A 82 1.73 12.77 -20.14
N MET A 83 2.62 12.82 -19.16
CA MET A 83 3.39 14.01 -18.83
C MET A 83 4.46 14.27 -19.90
N ALA A 84 4.81 15.54 -20.13
CA ALA A 84 5.78 15.92 -21.17
C ALA A 84 7.23 15.73 -20.70
N HIS A 85 7.60 14.48 -20.41
CA HIS A 85 8.98 14.11 -20.12
C HIS A 85 9.72 13.72 -21.39
N ARG A 86 11.02 14.06 -21.46
CA ARG A 86 11.87 13.66 -22.60
C ARG A 86 11.92 12.14 -22.81
N THR A 87 11.88 11.38 -21.72
CA THR A 87 11.88 9.91 -21.75
C THR A 87 10.86 9.36 -20.74
N PRO A 88 10.34 8.14 -20.96
CA PRO A 88 9.36 7.52 -20.05
C PRO A 88 9.98 6.94 -18.77
N ILE A 89 11.24 7.29 -18.44
CA ILE A 89 11.99 6.66 -17.35
C ILE A 89 11.25 6.75 -16.01
N LEU A 90 10.66 7.90 -15.71
CA LEU A 90 9.90 8.11 -14.47
C LEU A 90 8.67 7.21 -14.37
N SER A 91 7.98 6.98 -15.49
CA SER A 91 6.81 6.10 -15.49
C SER A 91 7.21 4.64 -15.26
N TYR A 92 8.33 4.18 -15.84
CA TYR A 92 8.84 2.82 -15.61
C TYR A 92 9.41 2.64 -14.21
N SER A 93 10.15 3.63 -13.69
CA SER A 93 10.61 3.63 -12.30
C SER A 93 9.44 3.62 -11.32
N LEU A 94 8.40 4.42 -11.58
CA LEU A 94 7.18 4.43 -10.78
C LEU A 94 6.46 3.08 -10.83
N LEU A 95 6.35 2.47 -12.01
CA LEU A 95 5.75 1.14 -12.17
C LEU A 95 6.47 0.10 -11.31
N ALA A 96 7.80 0.05 -11.38
CA ALA A 96 8.60 -0.88 -10.58
C ALA A 96 8.43 -0.61 -9.08
N CYS A 97 8.46 0.66 -8.67
CA CYS A 97 8.29 1.05 -7.27
C CYS A 97 6.88 0.76 -6.75
N ALA A 98 5.86 0.84 -7.61
CA ALA A 98 4.47 0.69 -7.21
C ALA A 98 3.96 -0.75 -7.29
N ALA A 99 4.57 -1.61 -8.11
CA ALA A 99 4.30 -3.05 -8.14
C ALA A 99 4.95 -3.81 -6.96
N GLY A 100 6.04 -3.27 -6.39
CA GLY A 100 6.76 -3.88 -5.27
C GLY A 100 5.92 -4.05 -3.99
N PRO A 101 5.31 -2.97 -3.44
CA PRO A 101 4.60 -3.02 -2.16
C PRO A 101 3.48 -4.07 -2.10
N PRO A 102 2.56 -4.20 -3.08
CA PRO A 102 1.56 -5.26 -3.05
C PRO A 102 2.18 -6.66 -3.04
N THR A 103 3.25 -6.87 -3.82
CA THR A 103 3.95 -8.16 -3.91
C THR A 103 4.61 -8.54 -2.59
N LEU A 104 5.37 -7.62 -1.99
CA LEU A 104 6.01 -7.84 -0.68
C LEU A 104 4.99 -7.99 0.44
N PHE A 105 3.86 -7.29 0.35
CA PHE A 105 2.76 -7.44 1.29
C PHE A 105 2.16 -8.86 1.25
N LEU A 106 2.02 -9.47 0.06
CA LEU A 106 1.63 -10.88 -0.07
C LEU A 106 2.60 -11.83 0.64
N ILE A 107 3.90 -11.53 0.63
CA ILE A 107 4.91 -12.33 1.35
C ILE A 107 4.71 -12.19 2.86
N ALA A 108 4.43 -10.99 3.38
CA ALA A 108 4.09 -10.81 4.79
C ALA A 108 2.83 -11.61 5.18
N ASN A 109 1.77 -11.55 4.35
CA ASN A 109 0.54 -12.33 4.54
C ASN A 109 0.79 -13.84 4.55
N MET A 110 1.71 -14.32 3.70
CA MET A 110 2.12 -15.71 3.69
C MET A 110 2.67 -16.14 5.05
N PHE A 111 3.51 -15.31 5.70
CA PHE A 111 4.07 -15.65 7.01
C PHE A 111 3.02 -15.64 8.13
N TRP A 112 2.13 -14.64 8.19
CA TRP A 112 0.99 -14.66 9.12
C TRP A 112 0.10 -15.89 8.90
N LEU A 113 -0.17 -16.23 7.64
CA LEU A 113 -0.97 -17.42 7.31
C LEU A 113 -0.26 -18.71 7.72
N LEU A 114 1.06 -18.83 7.49
CA LEU A 114 1.84 -20.00 7.89
C LEU A 114 1.87 -20.20 9.40
N GLY A 115 1.94 -19.12 10.18
CA GLY A 115 1.80 -19.16 11.64
C GLY A 115 0.43 -19.69 12.07
N ALA A 116 -0.65 -19.17 11.46
CA ALA A 116 -2.02 -19.60 11.78
C ALA A 116 -2.40 -20.96 11.16
N PHE A 117 -1.67 -21.47 10.16
CA PHE A 117 -2.04 -22.70 9.45
C PHE A 117 -1.86 -23.95 10.32
N ARG A 118 -0.86 -23.94 11.22
CA ARG A 118 -0.62 -25.02 12.20
C ARG A 118 -0.34 -24.41 13.57
N PRO A 119 -1.39 -24.06 14.33
CA PRO A 119 -1.24 -23.32 15.57
C PRO A 119 -0.69 -24.19 16.72
N GLU A 120 -0.69 -25.52 16.56
CA GLU A 120 -0.10 -26.50 17.50
C GLU A 120 1.43 -26.65 17.39
N ARG A 121 2.11 -25.80 16.59
CA ARG A 121 3.57 -25.84 16.48
C ARG A 121 4.24 -25.37 17.76
N ALA A 122 5.51 -25.74 17.90
CA ALA A 122 6.38 -25.20 18.96
C ALA A 122 6.31 -23.65 18.96
N PRO A 123 6.12 -23.01 20.12
CA PRO A 123 5.94 -21.56 20.24
C PRO A 123 7.03 -20.74 19.55
N GLU A 124 8.28 -21.19 19.61
CA GLU A 124 9.43 -20.51 19.01
C GLU A 124 9.35 -20.44 17.48
N LEU A 125 8.78 -21.47 16.84
CA LEU A 125 8.54 -21.47 15.39
C LEU A 125 7.43 -20.48 15.02
N THR A 126 6.40 -20.37 15.85
CA THR A 126 5.31 -19.41 15.65
C THR A 126 5.82 -17.99 15.81
N GLN A 127 6.69 -17.73 16.79
CA GLN A 127 7.37 -16.44 16.95
C GLN A 127 8.23 -16.10 15.73
N LEU A 128 9.02 -17.04 15.22
CA LEU A 128 9.79 -16.82 14.00
C LEU A 128 8.90 -16.40 12.82
N PHE A 129 7.75 -17.06 12.62
CA PHE A 129 6.80 -16.67 11.58
C PHE A 129 6.19 -15.29 11.82
N ASN A 130 5.89 -14.95 13.08
CA ASN A 130 5.39 -13.64 13.46
C ASN A 130 6.40 -12.54 13.12
N ASP A 131 7.66 -12.72 13.51
CA ASP A 131 8.72 -11.74 13.28
C ASP A 131 8.98 -11.56 11.78
N LEU A 132 9.03 -12.66 11.02
CA LEU A 132 9.12 -12.62 9.56
C LEU A 132 7.96 -11.84 8.95
N ALA A 133 6.74 -12.02 9.46
CA ALA A 133 5.56 -11.31 8.96
C ALA A 133 5.64 -9.80 9.23
N TRP A 134 5.91 -9.39 10.47
CA TRP A 134 5.96 -7.98 10.88
C TRP A 134 7.14 -7.20 10.26
N ILE A 135 8.30 -7.84 10.15
CA ILE A 135 9.47 -7.24 9.48
C ILE A 135 9.21 -7.12 7.97
N THR A 136 8.71 -8.17 7.32
CA THR A 136 8.42 -8.11 5.87
C THR A 136 7.32 -7.09 5.55
N PHE A 137 6.34 -6.93 6.44
CA PHE A 137 5.31 -5.89 6.32
C PHE A 137 5.86 -4.47 6.33
N THR A 138 7.05 -4.26 6.91
CA THR A 138 7.63 -2.94 7.07
C THR A 138 8.79 -2.68 6.11
N ILE A 139 9.54 -3.72 5.69
CA ILE A 139 10.68 -3.58 4.76
C ILE A 139 10.27 -3.11 3.35
N LEU A 140 8.97 -3.14 3.02
CA LEU A 140 8.43 -2.62 1.76
C LEU A 140 8.35 -1.08 1.71
N VAL A 141 8.49 -0.39 2.84
CA VAL A 141 8.34 1.08 2.96
C VAL A 141 9.24 1.88 1.99
N PRO A 142 10.52 1.53 1.76
CA PRO A 142 11.36 2.27 0.81
C PRO A 142 10.80 2.30 -0.62
N TYR A 143 10.12 1.24 -1.06
CA TYR A 143 9.44 1.23 -2.37
C TYR A 143 8.32 2.28 -2.42
N MET A 144 7.55 2.41 -1.34
CA MET A 144 6.46 3.40 -1.25
C MET A 144 7.00 4.83 -1.17
N ILE A 145 8.10 5.05 -0.44
CA ILE A 145 8.80 6.34 -0.39
C ILE A 145 9.28 6.71 -1.81
N ALA A 146 9.98 5.80 -2.48
CA ALA A 146 10.47 6.01 -3.84
C ALA A 146 9.31 6.30 -4.81
N GLN A 147 8.21 5.54 -4.72
CA GLN A 147 7.00 5.79 -5.50
C GLN A 147 6.47 7.23 -5.32
N CYS A 148 6.35 7.69 -4.07
CA CYS A 148 5.85 9.03 -3.77
C CYS A 148 6.78 10.13 -4.29
N LEU A 149 8.10 9.97 -4.08
CA LEU A 149 9.10 10.93 -4.54
C LEU A 149 9.19 10.99 -6.07
N LEU A 150 9.15 9.84 -6.75
CA LEU A 150 9.15 9.76 -8.21
C LEU A 150 7.88 10.41 -8.80
N LEU A 151 6.73 10.20 -8.17
CA LEU A 151 5.49 10.86 -8.59
C LEU A 151 5.57 12.37 -8.40
N ALA A 152 6.05 12.84 -7.25
CA ALA A 152 6.22 14.28 -7.00
C ALA A 152 7.17 14.92 -8.02
N LEU A 153 8.29 14.25 -8.31
CA LEU A 153 9.27 14.68 -9.29
C LEU A 153 8.68 14.75 -10.70
N ALA A 154 7.93 13.72 -11.11
CA ALA A 154 7.23 13.72 -12.39
C ALA A 154 6.25 14.90 -12.49
N ILE A 155 5.51 15.21 -11.43
CA ILE A 155 4.59 16.34 -11.42
C ILE A 155 5.33 17.69 -11.54
N TYR A 156 6.44 17.88 -10.82
CA TYR A 156 7.20 19.13 -10.93
C TYR A 156 7.87 19.32 -12.28
N TRP A 157 8.22 18.23 -12.97
CA TRP A 157 8.81 18.30 -14.30
C TRP A 157 7.78 18.32 -15.43
N ASP A 158 6.49 18.28 -15.13
CA ASP A 158 5.41 18.38 -16.12
C ASP A 158 5.17 19.84 -16.54
N HIS A 159 5.94 20.32 -17.52
CA HIS A 159 5.89 21.71 -18.02
C HIS A 159 4.89 21.91 -19.18
N GLN A 160 3.82 21.12 -19.22
CA GLN A 160 2.76 21.29 -20.21
C GLN A 160 1.90 22.52 -19.91
N GLU A 161 1.30 23.11 -20.96
CA GLU A 161 0.28 24.17 -20.79
C GLU A 161 -0.89 23.70 -19.92
N GLN A 162 -1.21 22.41 -19.99
CA GLN A 162 -2.21 21.76 -19.16
C GLN A 162 -1.61 20.57 -18.41
N PRO A 163 -1.04 20.79 -17.21
CA PRO A 163 -0.46 19.72 -16.41
C PRO A 163 -1.46 18.62 -16.09
N VAL A 164 -0.99 17.38 -16.06
CA VAL A 164 -1.82 16.18 -15.81
C VAL A 164 -2.35 16.18 -14.38
N PHE A 165 -1.48 16.52 -13.41
CA PHE A 165 -1.83 16.69 -12.01
C PHE A 165 -1.54 18.12 -11.55
N LYS A 166 -2.24 18.56 -10.50
CA LYS A 166 -1.99 19.87 -9.88
C LYS A 166 -0.75 19.81 -8.98
N PRO A 167 0.00 20.92 -8.80
CA PRO A 167 1.23 20.94 -8.00
C PRO A 167 1.06 20.50 -6.53
N TRP A 168 -0.10 20.75 -5.92
CA TRP A 168 -0.38 20.30 -4.55
C TRP A 168 -0.26 18.77 -4.38
N VAL A 169 -0.53 18.00 -5.43
CA VAL A 169 -0.39 16.53 -5.42
C VAL A 169 1.07 16.13 -5.22
N ALA A 170 2.02 16.92 -5.74
CA ALA A 170 3.44 16.69 -5.51
C ALA A 170 3.83 16.95 -4.05
N HIS A 171 3.39 18.09 -3.48
CA HIS A 171 3.62 18.42 -2.07
C HIS A 171 3.02 17.36 -1.13
N PHE A 172 1.80 16.89 -1.43
CA PHE A 172 1.15 15.81 -0.70
C PHE A 172 1.98 14.51 -0.74
N ASN A 173 2.49 14.12 -1.90
CA ASN A 173 3.32 12.92 -2.01
C ASN A 173 4.65 13.05 -1.26
N ILE A 174 5.27 14.24 -1.25
CA ILE A 174 6.47 14.48 -0.41
C ILE A 174 6.12 14.34 1.07
N LEU A 175 5.00 14.91 1.52
CA LEU A 175 4.55 14.79 2.90
C LEU A 175 4.34 13.32 3.30
N VAL A 176 3.70 12.53 2.42
CA VAL A 176 3.52 11.09 2.63
C VAL A 176 4.86 10.37 2.69
N ALA A 177 5.81 10.68 1.79
CA ALA A 177 7.14 10.09 1.81
C ALA A 177 7.88 10.36 3.14
N VAL A 178 7.79 11.59 3.66
CA VAL A 178 8.35 11.97 4.97
C VAL A 178 7.66 11.21 6.11
N ALA A 179 6.33 11.11 6.09
CA ALA A 179 5.57 10.38 7.10
C ALA A 179 5.88 8.87 7.14
N LEU A 180 6.24 8.30 5.99
CA LEU A 180 6.63 6.89 5.88
C LEU A 180 8.08 6.62 6.32
N MET A 181 8.94 7.65 6.30
CA MET A 181 10.38 7.51 6.56
C MET A 181 10.73 6.78 7.88
N PRO A 182 10.09 7.07 9.03
CA PRO A 182 10.45 6.40 10.29
C PRO A 182 10.28 4.89 10.23
N ALA A 183 9.26 4.41 9.51
CA ALA A 183 8.98 2.98 9.39
C ALA A 183 10.11 2.22 8.67
N ALA A 184 10.89 2.87 7.80
CA ALA A 184 12.04 2.24 7.16
C ALA A 184 13.12 1.79 8.16
N PHE A 185 13.11 2.33 9.37
CA PHE A 185 14.09 2.07 10.42
C PHE A 185 13.56 1.13 11.52
N THR A 186 12.43 0.45 11.29
CA THR A 186 11.78 -0.36 12.34
C THR A 186 12.67 -1.46 12.90
N ALA A 187 13.56 -2.04 12.08
CA ALA A 187 14.44 -3.12 12.49
C ALA A 187 15.55 -2.67 13.47
N LEU A 188 15.68 -1.37 13.76
CA LEU A 188 16.68 -0.84 14.68
C LEU A 188 16.23 -0.82 16.13
N SER A 189 14.94 -1.03 16.42
CA SER A 189 14.39 -0.92 17.78
C SER A 189 13.34 -1.99 18.05
N PHE A 190 13.40 -2.58 19.24
CA PHE A 190 12.38 -3.50 19.74
C PHE A 190 11.29 -2.79 20.57
N ASP A 191 11.53 -1.53 20.93
CA ASP A 191 10.62 -0.71 21.72
C ASP A 191 10.56 0.74 21.19
N GLY A 192 9.59 1.50 21.71
CA GLY A 192 9.42 2.92 21.39
C GLY A 192 8.71 3.20 20.06
N PRO A 193 8.73 4.46 19.58
CA PRO A 193 7.88 4.91 18.49
C PRO A 193 8.24 4.34 17.12
N ILE A 194 9.45 3.80 16.96
CA ILE A 194 9.98 3.24 15.70
C ILE A 194 9.89 1.71 15.67
N ALA A 195 9.65 1.03 16.79
CA ALA A 195 9.34 -0.41 16.80
C ALA A 195 8.14 -0.72 15.90
N TRP A 196 8.01 -1.95 15.41
CA TRP A 196 7.00 -2.27 14.38
C TRP A 196 5.55 -2.05 14.83
N ASP A 197 5.30 -2.06 16.15
CA ASP A 197 4.03 -1.80 16.83
C ASP A 197 3.89 -0.34 17.27
N GLY A 198 4.97 0.44 17.15
CA GLY A 198 5.09 1.82 17.59
C GLY A 198 4.25 2.81 16.78
N LEU A 199 4.08 4.00 17.37
CA LEU A 199 3.25 5.08 16.79
C LEU A 199 3.67 5.45 15.36
N LEU A 200 4.97 5.57 15.07
CA LEU A 200 5.43 6.04 13.76
C LEU A 200 5.41 4.90 12.73
N SER A 201 5.95 3.74 13.09
CA SER A 201 6.12 2.62 12.15
C SER A 201 4.83 1.88 11.85
N PHE A 202 3.89 1.85 12.79
CA PHE A 202 2.57 1.27 12.57
C PHE A 202 1.53 2.33 12.20
N TRP A 203 1.18 3.22 13.13
CA TRP A 203 0.00 4.07 12.99
C TRP A 203 0.18 5.17 11.96
N VAL A 204 1.26 5.95 12.04
CA VAL A 204 1.54 7.00 11.05
C VAL A 204 1.71 6.39 9.67
N LYS A 205 2.47 5.30 9.53
CA LYS A 205 2.64 4.58 8.26
C LYS A 205 1.30 4.16 7.65
N ASN A 206 0.49 3.40 8.38
CA ASN A 206 -0.77 2.85 7.87
C ASN A 206 -1.79 3.97 7.57
N THR A 207 -1.84 5.00 8.40
CA THR A 207 -2.71 6.16 8.16
C THR A 207 -2.28 6.93 6.93
N ALA A 208 -0.96 7.15 6.74
CA ALA A 208 -0.41 7.80 5.55
C ALA A 208 -0.74 7.03 4.27
N ILE A 209 -0.62 5.69 4.28
CA ILE A 209 -1.00 4.83 3.16
C ILE A 209 -2.51 4.94 2.88
N GLY A 210 -3.35 4.85 3.91
CA GLY A 210 -4.80 4.98 3.77
C GLY A 210 -5.23 6.32 3.18
N MET A 211 -4.67 7.42 3.72
CA MET A 211 -4.90 8.77 3.20
C MET A 211 -4.40 8.88 1.75
N TRP A 212 -3.24 8.31 1.43
CA TRP A 212 -2.70 8.32 0.08
C TRP A 212 -3.63 7.62 -0.92
N ILE A 213 -4.16 6.43 -0.58
CA ILE A 213 -5.10 5.69 -1.44
C ILE A 213 -6.36 6.53 -1.72
N VAL A 214 -6.94 7.15 -0.69
CA VAL A 214 -8.15 7.98 -0.82
C VAL A 214 -7.88 9.22 -1.68
N VAL A 215 -6.84 9.98 -1.34
CA VAL A 215 -6.50 11.23 -2.02
C VAL A 215 -6.13 10.95 -3.48
N MET A 216 -5.27 9.96 -3.74
CA MET A 216 -4.88 9.60 -5.11
C MET A 216 -6.03 8.99 -5.90
N GLY A 217 -6.92 8.25 -5.26
CA GLY A 217 -8.17 7.77 -5.86
C GLY A 217 -9.04 8.91 -6.36
N VAL A 218 -9.26 9.94 -5.53
CA VAL A 218 -10.03 11.13 -5.92
C VAL A 218 -9.33 11.89 -7.06
N VAL A 219 -8.02 12.11 -6.95
CA VAL A 219 -7.22 12.81 -7.98
C VAL A 219 -7.27 12.07 -9.31
N LEU A 220 -7.07 10.75 -9.31
CA LEU A 220 -7.16 9.92 -10.52
C LEU A 220 -8.55 9.99 -11.15
N GLY A 221 -9.61 9.88 -10.35
CA GLY A 221 -10.98 9.99 -10.83
C GLY A 221 -11.27 11.35 -11.48
N GLN A 222 -10.77 12.44 -10.89
CA GLN A 222 -10.88 13.79 -11.45
C GLN A 222 -10.11 13.91 -12.78
N THR A 223 -8.87 13.39 -12.84
CA THR A 223 -8.03 13.45 -14.04
C THR A 223 -8.63 12.64 -15.19
N ILE A 224 -9.12 11.42 -14.94
CA ILE A 224 -9.77 10.57 -15.94
C ILE A 224 -11.05 11.25 -16.48
N ARG A 225 -11.85 11.87 -15.60
CA ARG A 225 -13.05 12.62 -16.01
C ARG A 225 -12.70 13.85 -16.86
N ARG A 226 -11.68 14.62 -16.48
CA ARG A 226 -11.20 15.79 -17.26
C ARG A 226 -10.72 15.36 -18.64
N GLN A 227 -9.93 14.29 -18.72
CA GLN A 227 -9.43 13.73 -19.97
C GLN A 227 -10.58 13.38 -20.93
N ARG A 228 -11.65 12.75 -20.42
CA ARG A 228 -12.82 12.42 -21.25
C ARG A 228 -13.56 13.63 -21.76
N ALA A 229 -13.73 14.65 -20.92
CA ALA A 229 -14.38 15.89 -21.34
C ALA A 229 -13.63 16.53 -22.51
N GLN A 230 -12.29 16.54 -22.45
CA GLN A 230 -11.45 17.05 -23.54
C GLN A 230 -11.57 16.22 -24.82
N HIS A 231 -11.54 14.88 -24.72
CA HIS A 231 -11.71 14.01 -25.89
C HIS A 231 -13.09 14.13 -26.55
N ARG A 232 -14.15 14.40 -25.79
CA ARG A 232 -15.50 14.61 -26.34
C ARG A 232 -15.66 15.95 -27.04
N VAL A 233 -14.94 16.98 -26.61
CA VAL A 233 -14.95 18.30 -27.27
C VAL A 233 -14.15 18.28 -28.57
N ALA A 234 -13.12 17.44 -28.64
CA ALA A 234 -12.25 17.31 -29.82
C ALA A 234 -12.76 16.33 -30.91
N ALA A 235 -13.86 15.62 -30.66
CA ALA A 235 -14.45 14.62 -31.56
C ALA A 235 -15.75 15.13 -32.16
#